data_AF-A0A2B6JQ47-F1
#
_entry.id   AF-A0A2B6JQ47-F1
#
_cell.length_a   1.000
_cell.length_b   1.000
_cell.length_c   1.000
_cell.angle_alpha   90.00
_cell.angle_beta   90.00
_cell.angle_gamma   90.00
#
_symmetry.space_group_name_H-M   'P 1'
#
loop_
_entity.id
_entity.type
_entity.pdbx_description
1 polymer ?
#
loop_
_entity_poly.entity_id
_entity_poly.type
_entity_poly.pdbx_seq_one_letter_code
_entity_poly.pdbx_strand_id
1 'polypeptide(L)'
;MNMYTVKELALALQKHEETIKRWLRSGKFPNAFRNSDKEGWRIPESDLVHIKQGAEFVKKDSQQSKQVVREEIEELELIKLAYRAVILTSPTEDILALLSVVGIKRTLEILLIMQQSATKVKNPNGFIKKAIRENWSPTSIPIKLQKKQSKHIYDLTQQDYQAIRNQEQHEYQPKVLLFNWLEE
;
A
#
# COMPACT_ATOMS: atom_id res chain seq x y z
N MET A 1 -37.27 19.01 -24.07
CA MET A 1 -35.96 18.34 -24.10
C MET A 1 -35.38 18.55 -25.48
N ASN A 2 -34.28 19.30 -25.60
CA ASN A 2 -33.64 19.52 -26.89
C ASN A 2 -32.83 18.27 -27.24
N MET A 3 -33.08 17.72 -28.43
CA MET A 3 -32.39 16.57 -28.98
C MET A 3 -31.54 17.04 -30.16
N TYR A 4 -30.27 16.64 -30.17
CA TYR A 4 -29.35 17.01 -31.23
C TYR A 4 -29.08 15.82 -32.14
N THR A 5 -29.02 16.09 -33.44
CA THR A 5 -28.45 15.18 -34.42
C THR A 5 -26.91 15.24 -34.39
N VAL A 6 -26.26 14.23 -34.97
CA VAL A 6 -24.78 14.21 -35.09
C VAL A 6 -24.25 15.45 -35.81
N LYS A 7 -24.96 15.92 -36.84
CA LYS A 7 -24.58 17.09 -37.65
C LYS A 7 -24.71 18.39 -36.86
N GLU A 8 -25.84 18.60 -36.20
CA GLU A 8 -26.05 19.77 -35.35
C GLU A 8 -25.05 19.79 -34.20
N LEU A 9 -24.75 18.63 -33.62
CA LEU A 9 -23.79 18.52 -32.54
C LEU A 9 -22.35 18.78 -33.02
N ALA A 10 -21.98 18.29 -34.21
CA ALA A 10 -20.70 18.56 -34.83
C ALA A 10 -20.48 20.07 -35.05
N LEU A 11 -21.50 20.77 -35.55
CA LEU A 11 -21.48 22.22 -35.70
C LEU A 11 -21.40 22.94 -34.35
N ALA A 12 -22.19 22.53 -33.37
CA ALA A 12 -22.21 23.15 -32.05
C ALA A 12 -20.90 23.01 -31.27
N LEU A 13 -20.16 21.91 -31.46
CA LEU A 13 -18.88 21.64 -30.79
C LEU A 13 -17.65 21.98 -31.65
N GLN A 14 -17.85 22.45 -32.90
CA GLN A 14 -16.78 22.65 -33.89
C GLN A 14 -15.88 21.40 -34.04
N LYS A 15 -16.48 20.22 -34.05
CA LYS A 15 -15.78 18.94 -34.24
C LYS A 15 -16.32 18.23 -35.48
N HIS A 16 -15.49 17.36 -36.06
CA HIS A 16 -15.90 16.56 -37.20
C HIS A 16 -16.97 15.53 -36.80
N GLU A 17 -17.92 15.24 -37.69
CA GLU A 17 -18.99 14.24 -37.46
C GLU A 17 -18.43 12.87 -37.05
N GLU A 18 -17.30 12.47 -37.64
CA GLU A 18 -16.55 11.26 -37.31
C GLU A 18 -16.13 11.20 -35.84
N THR A 19 -15.77 12.34 -35.25
CA THR A 19 -15.37 12.42 -33.83
C THR A 19 -16.56 12.12 -32.93
N ILE A 20 -17.73 12.67 -33.26
CA ILE A 20 -18.99 12.42 -32.54
C ILE A 20 -19.41 10.95 -32.69
N LYS A 21 -19.33 10.39 -33.90
CA LYS A 21 -19.59 8.96 -34.15
C LYS A 21 -18.63 8.06 -33.36
N ARG A 22 -17.35 8.43 -33.26
CA ARG A 22 -16.37 7.72 -32.44
C ARG A 22 -16.73 7.75 -30.96
N TRP A 23 -17.16 8.89 -30.44
CA TRP A 23 -17.59 9.03 -29.04
C TRP A 23 -18.83 8.20 -28.72
N LEU A 24 -19.78 8.12 -29.65
CA LEU A 24 -20.93 7.23 -29.55
C LEU A 24 -20.51 5.75 -29.48
N ARG A 25 -19.57 5.32 -30.32
CA ARG A 25 -19.00 3.95 -30.25
C ARG A 25 -18.26 3.68 -28.94
N SER A 26 -17.61 4.69 -28.37
CA SER A 26 -16.88 4.56 -27.10
C SER A 26 -17.79 4.71 -25.86
N GLY A 27 -19.11 4.80 -26.02
CA GLY A 27 -20.04 4.90 -24.89
C GLY A 27 -19.93 6.19 -24.08
N LYS A 28 -19.45 7.29 -24.68
CA LYS A 28 -19.32 8.60 -24.00
C LYS A 28 -20.66 9.26 -23.67
N PHE A 29 -21.73 8.78 -24.31
CA PHE A 29 -23.06 9.33 -24.27
C PHE A 29 -24.02 8.27 -23.71
N PRO A 30 -24.28 8.26 -22.39
CA PRO A 30 -25.08 7.22 -21.76
C PRO A 30 -26.57 7.28 -22.16
N ASN A 31 -27.07 8.43 -22.59
CA ASN A 31 -28.47 8.62 -22.94
C ASN A 31 -28.69 8.77 -24.45
N ALA A 32 -27.66 8.53 -25.27
CA ALA A 32 -27.79 8.57 -26.72
C ALA A 32 -28.39 7.27 -27.25
N PHE A 33 -29.35 7.39 -28.17
CA PHE A 33 -30.03 6.24 -28.79
C PHE A 33 -30.09 6.42 -30.30
N ARG A 34 -30.24 5.29 -30.99
CA ARG A 34 -30.39 5.22 -32.45
C ARG A 34 -31.84 4.86 -32.76
N ASN A 35 -32.59 5.79 -33.36
CA ASN A 35 -34.00 5.56 -33.71
C ASN A 35 -34.16 4.56 -34.86
N SER A 36 -33.45 4.79 -35.96
CA SER A 36 -33.55 4.00 -37.18
C SER A 36 -32.31 4.23 -38.05
N ASP A 37 -32.08 3.36 -39.03
CA ASP A 37 -30.97 3.53 -39.99
C ASP A 37 -31.12 4.85 -40.77
N LYS A 38 -32.36 5.25 -41.08
CA LYS A 38 -32.68 6.50 -41.78
C LYS A 38 -32.61 7.76 -40.89
N GLU A 39 -32.95 7.65 -39.61
CA GLU A 39 -33.04 8.81 -38.70
C GLU A 39 -31.75 9.09 -37.92
N GLY A 40 -30.85 8.11 -37.86
CA GLY A 40 -29.55 8.23 -37.23
C GLY A 40 -29.62 8.31 -35.70
N TRP A 41 -28.55 8.85 -35.11
CA TRP A 41 -28.41 9.02 -33.65
C TRP A 41 -29.12 10.27 -33.16
N ARG A 42 -29.69 10.18 -31.95
CA ARG A 42 -30.23 11.31 -31.19
C ARG A 42 -29.51 11.40 -29.86
N ILE A 43 -29.02 12.60 -29.55
CA ILE A 43 -28.21 12.87 -28.37
C ILE A 43 -28.92 13.97 -27.56
N PRO A 44 -29.31 13.69 -26.30
CA PRO A 44 -29.97 14.69 -25.46
C PRO A 44 -29.00 15.77 -24.96
N GLU A 45 -29.51 16.98 -24.72
CA GLU A 45 -28.70 18.09 -24.18
C GLU A 45 -28.01 17.76 -22.85
N SER A 46 -28.61 16.93 -22.00
CA SER A 46 -28.03 16.48 -20.71
C SER A 46 -26.66 15.83 -20.87
N ASP A 47 -26.45 15.14 -21.98
CA ASP A 47 -25.19 14.48 -22.29
C ASP A 47 -24.12 15.48 -22.80
N LEU A 48 -24.54 16.69 -23.23
CA LEU A 48 -23.66 17.74 -23.73
C LEU A 48 -23.07 18.62 -22.62
N VAL A 49 -23.74 18.71 -21.47
CA VAL A 49 -23.28 19.50 -20.31
C VAL A 49 -21.88 19.07 -19.89
N HIS A 50 -21.63 17.76 -19.93
CA HIS A 50 -20.34 17.17 -19.61
C HIS A 50 -19.26 17.54 -20.64
N ILE A 51 -19.61 17.66 -21.93
CA ILE A 51 -18.62 17.90 -23.00
C ILE A 51 -18.27 19.38 -23.15
N LYS A 52 -19.24 20.29 -22.99
CA LYS A 52 -18.98 21.74 -23.07
C LYS A 52 -18.06 22.23 -21.94
N GLN A 53 -18.09 21.56 -20.79
CA GLN A 53 -17.20 21.85 -19.68
C GLN A 53 -15.80 21.22 -19.83
N GLY A 54 -15.55 20.41 -20.87
CA GLY A 54 -14.28 19.75 -21.04
C GLY A 54 -13.94 19.36 -22.48
N ALA A 55 -13.05 20.15 -23.06
CA ALA A 55 -12.02 19.63 -23.94
C ALA A 55 -11.03 18.65 -23.22
N GLU A 56 -11.37 18.17 -22.01
CA GLU A 56 -10.49 17.40 -21.12
C GLU A 56 -10.93 15.95 -20.83
N PHE A 57 -11.91 15.40 -21.55
CA PHE A 57 -12.44 14.05 -21.24
C PHE A 57 -11.59 12.89 -21.79
N VAL A 58 -10.26 12.96 -21.76
CA VAL A 58 -9.40 11.75 -21.92
C VAL A 58 -9.10 11.10 -20.56
N LYS A 59 -9.50 11.70 -19.44
CA LYS A 59 -8.88 11.41 -18.14
C LYS A 59 -9.68 10.55 -17.15
N LYS A 60 -10.73 9.78 -17.50
CA LYS A 60 -11.48 9.04 -16.45
C LYS A 60 -10.73 7.81 -15.92
N ASP A 61 -10.06 7.05 -16.78
CA ASP A 61 -9.15 5.96 -16.35
C ASP A 61 -7.79 6.49 -15.84
N SER A 62 -7.39 7.67 -16.33
CA SER A 62 -6.14 8.34 -15.93
C SER A 62 -6.24 9.10 -14.60
N GLN A 63 -7.45 9.47 -14.14
CA GLN A 63 -7.64 10.20 -12.88
C GLN A 63 -7.62 9.25 -11.69
N GLN A 64 -8.25 8.08 -11.80
CA GLN A 64 -8.22 7.05 -10.73
C GLN A 64 -6.78 6.58 -10.48
N SER A 65 -6.04 6.26 -11.55
CA SER A 65 -4.63 5.86 -11.46
C SER A 65 -3.73 6.99 -10.96
N LYS A 66 -3.94 8.25 -11.38
CA LYS A 66 -3.16 9.38 -10.86
C LYS A 66 -3.44 9.69 -9.40
N GLN A 67 -4.68 9.51 -8.93
CA GLN A 67 -5.04 9.79 -7.55
C GLN A 67 -4.44 8.77 -6.59
N VAL A 68 -4.52 7.47 -6.93
CA VAL A 68 -3.91 6.39 -6.13
C VAL A 68 -2.39 6.57 -6.04
N VAL A 69 -1.73 6.83 -7.18
CA VAL A 69 -0.27 7.05 -7.20
C VAL A 69 0.14 8.28 -6.38
N ARG A 70 -0.70 9.32 -6.34
CA ARG A 70 -0.43 10.51 -5.55
C ARG A 70 -0.55 10.24 -4.05
N GLU A 71 -1.57 9.51 -3.63
CA GLU A 71 -1.77 9.12 -2.24
C GLU A 71 -0.61 8.24 -1.73
N GLU A 72 -0.12 7.31 -2.55
CA GLU A 72 1.06 6.48 -2.23
C GLU A 72 2.33 7.32 -2.06
N ILE A 73 2.56 8.32 -2.93
CA ILE A 73 3.71 9.22 -2.82
C ILE A 73 3.63 10.06 -1.53
N GLU A 74 2.45 10.59 -1.22
CA GLU A 74 2.21 11.39 -0.01
C GLU A 74 2.41 10.55 1.26
N GLU A 75 1.99 9.27 1.27
CA GLU A 75 2.24 8.36 2.39
C GLU A 75 3.73 8.07 2.58
N LEU A 76 4.47 7.81 1.49
CA LEU A 76 5.92 7.57 1.56
C LEU A 76 6.69 8.79 2.08
N GLU A 77 6.32 10.00 1.66
CA GLU A 77 6.89 11.23 2.20
C GLU A 77 6.60 11.40 3.70
N LEU A 78 5.37 11.10 4.12
CA LEU A 78 4.98 11.17 5.52
C LEU A 78 5.74 10.17 6.39
N ILE A 79 5.96 8.94 5.89
CA ILE A 79 6.78 7.92 6.55
C ILE A 79 8.24 8.42 6.69
N LYS A 80 8.83 8.98 5.63
CA LYS A 80 10.19 9.55 5.67
C LYS A 80 10.30 10.66 6.72
N LEU A 81 9.32 11.55 6.77
CA LEU A 81 9.30 12.68 7.70
C LEU A 81 9.16 12.19 9.15
N ALA A 82 8.22 11.28 9.41
CA ALA A 82 8.01 10.70 10.74
C ALA A 82 9.26 9.97 11.26
N TYR A 83 9.88 9.15 10.41
CA TYR A 83 11.12 8.46 10.76
C TYR A 83 12.24 9.44 11.11
N ARG A 84 12.44 10.47 10.27
CA ARG A 84 13.45 11.51 10.49
C ARG A 84 13.17 12.31 11.77
N ALA A 85 11.90 12.57 12.12
CA ALA A 85 11.56 13.30 13.33
C ALA A 85 12.01 12.57 14.60
N VAL A 86 11.96 11.24 14.62
CA VAL A 86 12.30 10.45 15.81
C VAL A 86 13.78 10.05 15.85
N ILE A 87 14.34 9.66 14.71
CA ILE A 87 15.71 9.10 14.64
C ILE A 87 16.74 10.16 14.21
N LEU A 88 16.28 11.29 13.67
CA LEU A 88 17.10 12.38 13.12
C LEU A 88 17.95 11.98 11.91
N THR A 89 17.68 10.81 11.32
CA THR A 89 18.32 10.31 10.11
C THR A 89 17.27 9.87 9.09
N SER A 90 17.67 9.72 7.83
CA SER A 90 16.79 9.18 6.79
C SER A 90 16.70 7.65 6.87
N PRO A 91 15.53 7.05 6.62
CA PRO A 91 15.42 5.59 6.56
C PRO A 91 16.17 5.03 5.36
N THR A 92 16.74 3.84 5.52
CA THR A 92 17.25 3.03 4.40
C THR A 92 16.08 2.56 3.53
N GLU A 93 16.32 2.31 2.25
CA GLU A 93 15.31 1.87 1.29
C GLU A 93 14.58 0.60 1.75
N ASP A 94 15.28 -0.37 2.32
CA ASP A 94 14.67 -1.58 2.90
C ASP A 94 13.67 -1.27 4.02
N ILE A 95 14.01 -0.34 4.90
CA ILE A 95 13.14 0.05 6.02
C ILE A 95 11.95 0.82 5.50
N LEU A 96 12.15 1.70 4.51
CA LEU A 96 11.08 2.44 3.89
C LEU A 96 10.08 1.52 3.20
N ALA A 97 10.54 0.51 2.46
CA ALA A 97 9.68 -0.49 1.85
C ALA A 97 8.88 -1.28 2.90
N LEU A 98 9.53 -1.70 3.99
CA LEU A 98 8.86 -2.38 5.10
C LEU A 98 7.79 -1.50 5.77
N LEU A 99 8.09 -0.23 6.03
CA LEU A 99 7.15 0.70 6.65
C LEU A 99 5.99 1.07 5.72
N SER A 100 6.23 1.12 4.41
CA SER A 100 5.18 1.33 3.40
C SER A 100 4.16 0.20 3.40
N VAL A 101 4.61 -1.07 3.46
CA VAL A 101 3.71 -2.23 3.53
C VAL A 101 2.90 -2.25 4.82
N VAL A 102 3.50 -1.76 5.90
CA VAL A 102 2.91 -1.72 7.23
C VAL A 102 1.92 -0.54 7.39
N GLY A 103 2.10 0.53 6.61
CA GLY A 103 1.28 1.73 6.60
C GLY A 103 1.70 2.77 7.65
N ILE A 104 1.29 4.02 7.41
CA ILE A 104 1.72 5.16 8.24
C ILE A 104 1.28 5.06 9.72
N LYS A 105 0.03 4.65 9.98
CA LYS A 105 -0.49 4.57 11.36
C LYS A 105 0.37 3.65 12.21
N ARG A 106 0.66 2.46 11.69
CA ARG A 106 1.43 1.44 12.39
C ARG A 106 2.90 1.82 12.52
N THR A 107 3.44 2.52 11.51
CA THR A 107 4.78 3.14 11.59
C THR A 107 4.89 4.10 12.77
N LEU A 108 3.92 5.00 12.94
CA LEU A 108 3.92 5.98 14.04
C LEU A 108 3.85 5.31 15.42
N GLU A 109 3.06 4.25 15.57
CA GLU A 109 3.01 3.45 16.80
C GLU A 109 4.38 2.88 17.16
N ILE A 110 5.08 2.28 16.19
CA ILE A 110 6.41 1.69 16.39
C ILE A 110 7.43 2.77 16.79
N LEU A 111 7.40 3.92 16.11
CA LEU A 111 8.27 5.05 16.41
C LEU A 111 7.98 5.64 17.81
N LEU A 112 6.71 5.68 18.22
CA LEU A 112 6.31 6.12 19.56
C LEU A 112 6.85 5.19 20.65
N ILE A 113 6.74 3.87 20.48
CA ILE A 113 7.31 2.87 21.42
C ILE A 113 8.83 3.08 21.53
N MET A 114 9.50 3.33 20.41
CA MET A 114 10.93 3.58 20.38
C MET A 114 11.30 4.84 21.18
N GLN A 115 10.52 5.92 21.05
CA GLN A 115 10.72 7.17 21.79
C GLN A 115 10.41 7.04 23.28
N GLN A 116 9.42 6.23 23.65
CA GLN A 116 9.04 5.96 25.04
C GLN A 116 9.99 4.98 25.75
N SER A 117 10.88 4.30 25.01
CA SER A 117 11.82 3.37 25.62
C SER A 117 12.80 4.11 26.55
N ALA A 118 13.01 3.56 27.75
CA ALA A 118 13.80 4.21 28.81
C ALA A 118 15.28 4.45 28.43
N THR A 119 15.80 3.72 27.45
CA THR A 119 17.19 3.85 26.97
C THR A 119 17.20 4.11 25.48
N LYS A 120 18.07 5.02 25.02
CA LYS A 120 18.25 5.30 23.59
C LYS A 120 18.53 4.00 22.82
N VAL A 121 17.70 3.73 21.81
CA VAL A 121 17.84 2.57 20.95
C VAL A 121 19.11 2.70 20.09
N LYS A 122 20.05 1.76 20.26
CA LYS A 122 21.33 1.75 19.53
C LYS A 122 21.16 1.42 18.04
N ASN A 123 20.25 0.51 17.71
CA ASN A 123 19.97 0.06 16.34
C ASN A 123 18.48 0.26 16.02
N PRO A 124 18.09 1.39 15.41
CA PRO A 124 16.69 1.68 15.11
C PRO A 124 16.12 0.71 14.07
N ASN A 125 16.89 0.38 13.03
CA ASN A 125 16.47 -0.53 11.96
C ASN A 125 16.11 -1.92 12.51
N GLY A 126 16.96 -2.47 13.38
CA GLY A 126 16.72 -3.75 14.04
C GLY A 126 15.54 -3.72 15.00
N PHE A 127 15.34 -2.59 15.68
CA PHE A 127 14.19 -2.38 16.57
C PHE A 127 12.87 -2.41 15.78
N ILE A 128 12.80 -1.69 14.66
CA ILE A 128 11.59 -1.65 13.81
C ILE A 128 11.25 -3.05 13.29
N LYS A 129 12.24 -3.77 12.73
CA LYS A 129 12.04 -5.15 12.24
C LYS A 129 11.51 -6.07 13.34
N LYS A 130 12.03 -5.93 14.56
CA LYS A 130 11.56 -6.70 15.72
C LYS A 130 10.14 -6.29 16.14
N ALA A 131 9.85 -5.00 16.22
CA ALA A 131 8.54 -4.49 16.60
C ALA A 131 7.43 -4.95 15.65
N ILE A 132 7.73 -5.01 14.34
CA ILE A 132 6.82 -5.55 13.32
C ILE A 132 6.61 -7.05 13.55
N ARG A 133 7.68 -7.83 13.70
CA ARG A 133 7.59 -9.30 13.87
C ARG A 133 6.83 -9.70 15.12
N GLU A 134 7.10 -9.03 16.24
CA GLU A 134 6.48 -9.32 17.55
C GLU A 134 5.17 -8.55 17.76
N ASN A 135 4.72 -7.80 16.75
CA ASN A 135 3.52 -6.96 16.76
C ASN A 135 3.36 -6.07 18.02
N TRP A 136 4.41 -5.35 18.41
CA TRP A 136 4.41 -4.53 19.62
C TRP A 136 3.41 -3.38 19.55
N SER A 137 2.71 -3.09 20.64
CA SER A 137 1.72 -2.01 20.73
C SER A 137 2.24 -0.86 21.61
N PRO A 138 1.78 0.40 21.40
CA PRO A 138 2.20 1.53 22.22
C PRO A 138 1.77 1.43 23.69
N THR A 139 0.80 0.56 24.00
CA THR A 139 0.39 0.26 25.38
C THR A 139 1.23 -0.83 26.03
N SER A 140 1.96 -1.64 25.25
CA SER A 140 2.90 -2.63 25.77
C SER A 140 4.28 -2.01 25.96
N ILE A 141 4.68 -1.80 27.21
CA ILE A 141 6.02 -1.31 27.56
C ILE A 141 7.05 -2.35 27.08
N PRO A 142 8.11 -1.95 26.35
CA PRO A 142 9.15 -2.89 25.93
C PRO A 142 9.93 -3.39 27.15
N ILE A 143 9.58 -4.60 27.63
CA ILE A 143 10.33 -5.27 28.67
C ILE A 143 11.65 -5.77 28.05
N LYS A 144 12.77 -5.31 28.61
CA LYS A 144 14.11 -5.82 28.23
C LYS A 144 14.16 -7.31 28.56
N LEU A 145 13.99 -8.16 27.54
CA LEU A 145 14.23 -9.60 27.68
C LEU A 145 15.68 -9.78 28.14
N GLN A 146 15.86 -10.32 29.34
CA GLN A 146 17.17 -10.69 29.82
C GLN A 146 17.71 -11.71 28.83
N LYS A 147 18.83 -11.38 28.15
CA LYS A 147 19.56 -12.39 27.40
C LYS A 147 19.91 -13.48 28.41
N LYS A 148 19.36 -14.69 28.24
CA LYS A 148 19.88 -15.87 28.92
C LYS A 148 21.37 -15.87 28.59
N GLN A 149 22.21 -15.55 29.56
CA GLN A 149 23.63 -15.85 29.45
C GLN A 149 23.69 -17.37 29.46
N SER A 150 23.57 -17.99 28.29
CA SER A 150 23.94 -19.38 28.15
C SER A 150 25.39 -19.43 28.55
N LYS A 151 25.67 -20.09 29.69
CA LYS A 151 27.04 -20.39 30.11
C LYS A 151 27.75 -21.00 28.90
N HIS A 152 29.01 -20.62 28.69
CA HIS A 152 29.78 -21.24 27.63
C HIS A 152 29.84 -22.75 27.87
N ILE A 153 29.90 -23.59 26.83
CA ILE A 153 29.79 -25.06 26.92
C ILE A 153 30.68 -25.67 28.02
N TYR A 154 31.89 -25.12 28.22
CA TYR A 154 32.84 -25.57 29.24
C TYR A 154 32.58 -25.05 30.67
N ASP A 155 31.70 -24.07 30.85
CA ASP A 155 31.27 -23.53 32.15
C ASP A 155 29.98 -24.21 32.66
N LEU A 156 29.42 -25.19 31.92
CA LEU A 156 28.24 -25.93 32.37
C LEU A 156 28.61 -26.95 33.45
N THR A 157 27.92 -26.88 34.58
CA THR A 157 28.00 -27.91 35.63
C THR A 157 27.09 -29.10 35.30
N GLN A 158 27.30 -30.25 35.94
CA GLN A 158 26.43 -31.43 35.74
C GLN A 158 24.94 -31.14 36.00
N GLN A 159 24.62 -30.20 36.90
CA GLN A 159 23.26 -29.78 37.18
C GLN A 159 22.65 -28.97 36.02
N ASP A 160 23.45 -28.15 35.32
CA ASP A 160 23.01 -27.41 34.14
C ASP A 160 22.64 -28.36 32.98
N TYR A 161 23.41 -29.44 32.79
CA TYR A 161 23.12 -30.48 31.78
C TYR A 161 21.80 -31.21 32.07
N GLN A 162 21.51 -31.51 33.33
CA GLN A 162 20.24 -32.15 33.71
C GLN A 162 19.04 -31.22 33.49
N ALA A 163 19.19 -29.91 33.73
CA ALA A 163 18.13 -28.94 33.48
C ALA A 163 17.81 -28.75 32.00
N ILE A 164 18.81 -28.77 31.11
CA ILE A 164 18.62 -28.70 29.65
C ILE A 164 17.88 -29.93 29.14
N ARG A 165 18.29 -31.12 29.59
CA ARG A 165 17.66 -32.39 29.22
C ARG A 165 16.18 -32.45 29.61
N ASN A 166 15.82 -31.88 30.77
CA ASN A 166 14.44 -31.82 31.22
C ASN A 166 13.60 -30.79 30.44
N GLN A 167 14.21 -29.73 29.89
CA GLN A 167 13.53 -28.77 28.99
C GLN A 167 13.24 -29.39 27.62
N GLU A 168 14.18 -30.14 27.05
CA GLU A 168 14.00 -30.82 25.76
C GLU A 168 12.86 -31.84 25.79
N GLN A 169 12.63 -32.51 26.93
CA GLN A 169 11.54 -33.48 27.08
C GLN A 169 10.13 -32.88 26.97
N HIS A 170 9.96 -31.56 27.15
CA HIS A 170 8.66 -30.90 27.05
C HIS A 170 8.39 -30.25 25.68
N GLU A 171 9.38 -30.17 24.77
CA GLU A 171 9.28 -29.43 23.50
C GLU A 171 9.37 -30.30 22.23
N TYR A 172 9.16 -31.62 22.34
CA TYR A 172 9.04 -32.49 21.17
C TYR A 172 7.71 -32.32 20.45
N GLN A 173 7.64 -31.32 19.55
CA GLN A 173 6.80 -31.40 18.36
C GLN A 173 7.74 -31.60 17.16
N PRO A 174 7.64 -32.70 16.40
CA PRO A 174 8.57 -32.98 15.31
C PRO A 174 8.30 -32.00 14.17
N LYS A 175 9.16 -30.98 14.04
CA LYS A 175 9.22 -30.13 12.85
C LYS A 175 9.93 -30.93 11.76
N VAL A 176 9.15 -31.64 10.94
CA VAL A 176 9.67 -32.40 9.81
C VAL A 176 10.34 -31.43 8.83
N LEU A 177 11.67 -31.42 8.80
CA LEU A 177 12.46 -30.76 7.78
C LEU A 177 12.53 -31.69 6.57
N LEU A 178 11.62 -31.50 5.60
CA LEU A 178 11.74 -32.10 4.28
C LEU A 178 12.87 -31.40 3.52
N PHE A 179 14.06 -31.99 3.52
CA PHE A 179 15.14 -31.62 2.60
C PHE A 179 14.82 -32.23 1.22
N ASN A 180 14.55 -31.39 0.23
CA ASN A 180 14.38 -31.82 -1.16
C ASN A 180 15.77 -32.01 -1.79
N TRP A 181 16.16 -33.27 -2.00
CA TRP A 181 17.48 -33.70 -2.48
C TRP A 181 17.51 -33.88 -4.00
N LEU A 182 17.03 -32.89 -4.75
CA LEU A 182 17.09 -32.88 -6.22
C LEU A 182 16.98 -31.45 -6.75
N GLU A 183 18.11 -30.80 -6.91
CA GLU A 183 18.36 -29.83 -7.99
C GLU A 183 19.88 -29.78 -8.18
N GLU A 184 20.29 -30.36 -9.31
CA GLU A 184 21.66 -30.40 -9.85
C GLU A 184 22.01 -29.06 -10.50
#